data_AF-A0A7G1IG42-F1
#
_entry.id   AF-A0A7G1IG42-F1
#
_cell.length_a   1.000
_cell.length_b   1.000
_cell.length_c   1.000
_cell.angle_alpha   90.00
_cell.angle_beta   90.00
_cell.angle_gamma   90.00
#
_symmetry.space_group_name_H-M   'P 1'
#
loop_
_entity.id
_entity.type
_entity.pdbx_description
1 polymer ?
#
loop_
_entity_poly.entity_id
_entity_poly.type
_entity_poly.pdbx_seq_one_letter_code
_entity_poly.pdbx_strand_id
1 'polypeptide(L)'
;MFAAFPGWYATVFSALYLPLLAILFGMILRAVAIEWRGKVDDTKWRAWADFGVAAGSWLPAVLWGVAFAILVHGLPVDGDGHIHLGIGDVLNAYTLLGGLATAGLFLQYGAVFIALKTAGPIRDSAYRIALWLALAATVLVGGSECGPSWRMASNGPGLRWAWR
;
A
#
# COMPACT_ATOMS: atom_id res chain seq x y z
N MET A 1 -11.33 -12.01 12.32
CA MET A 1 -11.85 -12.34 10.97
C MET A 1 -12.13 -13.82 10.81
N PHE A 2 -11.15 -14.71 11.07
CA PHE A 2 -11.28 -16.17 10.97
C PHE A 2 -12.54 -16.78 11.59
N ALA A 3 -12.91 -16.38 12.81
CA ALA A 3 -14.08 -16.93 13.50
C ALA A 3 -15.42 -16.35 13.03
N ALA A 4 -15.41 -15.14 12.45
CA ALA A 4 -16.63 -14.41 12.09
C ALA A 4 -17.03 -14.60 10.62
N PHE A 5 -16.06 -14.70 9.70
CA PHE A 5 -16.31 -14.85 8.25
C PHE A 5 -15.24 -15.77 7.61
N PRO A 6 -15.32 -17.09 7.85
CA PRO A 6 -14.28 -18.02 7.41
C PRO A 6 -14.17 -18.14 5.89
N GLY A 7 -15.30 -18.14 5.16
CA GLY A 7 -15.30 -18.26 3.70
C GLY A 7 -14.63 -17.06 3.00
N TRP A 8 -14.95 -15.84 3.43
CA TRP A 8 -14.33 -14.61 2.93
C TRP A 8 -12.83 -14.56 3.22
N TYR A 9 -12.43 -15.03 4.42
CA TYR A 9 -11.02 -15.08 4.78
C TYR A 9 -10.24 -16.02 3.84
N ALA A 10 -10.76 -17.22 3.59
CA ALA A 10 -10.09 -18.22 2.76
C ALA A 10 -9.90 -17.74 1.31
N THR A 11 -10.91 -17.08 0.73
CA THR A 11 -10.84 -16.56 -0.64
C THR A 11 -9.82 -15.42 -0.75
N VAL A 12 -9.82 -14.46 0.18
CA VAL A 12 -8.87 -13.34 0.17
C VAL A 12 -7.43 -13.81 0.39
N PHE A 13 -7.19 -14.74 1.31
CA PHE A 13 -5.85 -15.28 1.57
C PHE A 13 -5.33 -16.13 0.40
N SER A 14 -6.20 -16.91 -0.23
CA SER A 14 -5.82 -17.67 -1.41
C SER A 14 -5.51 -16.76 -2.60
N ALA A 15 -6.33 -15.73 -2.81
CA ALA A 15 -6.17 -14.81 -3.92
C ALA A 15 -4.95 -13.88 -3.79
N LEU A 16 -4.72 -13.34 -2.59
CA LEU A 16 -3.64 -12.41 -2.30
C LEU A 16 -2.42 -13.09 -1.70
N TYR A 17 -2.24 -14.40 -1.95
CA TYR A 17 -1.13 -15.17 -1.38
C TYR A 17 0.23 -14.52 -1.65
N LEU A 18 0.53 -14.15 -2.90
CA LEU A 18 1.80 -13.54 -3.28
C LEU A 18 2.03 -12.17 -2.61
N PRO A 19 1.09 -11.20 -2.67
CA PRO A 19 1.21 -9.95 -1.91
C PRO A 19 1.39 -10.16 -0.41
N LEU A 20 0.59 -11.03 0.22
CA LEU A 20 0.65 -11.27 1.66
C LEU A 20 1.97 -11.91 2.08
N LEU A 21 2.50 -12.84 1.28
CA LEU A 21 3.82 -13.44 1.49
C LEU A 21 4.93 -12.37 1.41
N ALA A 22 4.85 -11.47 0.43
CA ALA A 22 5.81 -10.37 0.29
C ALA A 22 5.74 -9.37 1.46
N ILE A 23 4.55 -9.07 1.97
CA ILE A 23 4.37 -8.26 3.18
C ILE A 23 5.05 -8.94 4.38
N LEU A 24 4.78 -10.23 4.58
CA LEU A 24 5.36 -11.00 5.68
C LEU A 24 6.89 -10.98 5.60
N PHE A 25 7.45 -11.23 4.41
CA PHE A 25 8.88 -11.18 4.19
C PHE A 25 9.46 -9.80 4.49
N GLY A 26 8.80 -8.73 4.03
CA GLY A 26 9.19 -7.34 4.33
C GLY A 26 9.22 -7.04 5.83
N MET A 27 8.23 -7.53 6.59
CA MET A 27 8.19 -7.36 8.05
C MET A 27 9.30 -8.14 8.76
N ILE A 28 9.61 -9.35 8.31
CA ILE A 28 10.72 -10.15 8.84
C ILE A 28 12.05 -9.43 8.58
N LEU A 29 12.25 -8.99 7.33
CA LEU A 29 13.47 -8.28 6.92
C LEU A 29 13.65 -7.01 7.75
N ARG A 30 12.58 -6.25 8.02
CA ARG A 30 12.61 -5.09 8.91
C ARG A 30 13.09 -5.45 10.33
N ALA A 31 12.52 -6.51 10.92
CA ALA A 31 12.86 -6.92 12.28
C ALA A 31 14.33 -7.38 12.39
N VAL A 32 14.78 -8.17 11.42
CA VAL A 32 16.17 -8.65 11.35
C VAL A 32 17.14 -7.49 11.13
N ALA A 33 16.82 -6.55 10.25
CA ALA A 33 17.68 -5.41 9.95
C ALA A 33 17.92 -4.50 11.17
N ILE A 34 16.90 -4.26 12.00
CA ILE A 34 17.04 -3.49 13.24
C ILE A 34 18.00 -4.19 14.22
N GLU A 35 17.80 -5.48 14.43
CA GLU A 35 18.61 -6.31 15.34
C GLU A 35 20.07 -6.44 14.87
N TRP A 36 20.28 -6.52 13.55
CA TRP A 36 21.61 -6.75 12.97
C TRP A 36 22.42 -5.48 12.76
N ARG A 37 21.78 -4.30 12.70
CA ARG A 37 22.44 -3.01 12.49
C ARG A 37 23.61 -2.74 13.45
N GLY A 38 23.49 -3.19 14.70
CA GLY A 38 24.51 -2.97 15.75
C GLY A 38 25.55 -4.07 15.91
N LYS A 39 25.46 -5.19 15.16
CA LYS A 39 26.31 -6.37 15.38
C LYS A 39 27.68 -6.31 14.72
N VAL A 40 27.82 -5.54 13.64
CA VAL A 40 29.09 -5.38 12.91
C VAL A 40 29.41 -3.90 12.83
N ASP A 41 30.60 -3.52 13.28
CA ASP A 41 31.05 -2.13 13.29
C ASP A 41 31.69 -1.72 11.95
N ASP A 42 30.89 -1.81 10.89
CA ASP A 42 31.26 -1.43 9.53
C ASP A 42 30.22 -0.45 8.95
N THR A 43 30.68 0.59 8.26
CA THR A 43 29.81 1.64 7.69
C THR A 43 28.94 1.12 6.54
N LYS A 44 29.44 0.20 5.72
CA LYS A 44 28.66 -0.46 4.66
C LYS A 44 27.61 -1.37 5.27
N TRP A 45 27.94 -2.10 6.33
CA TRP A 45 26.97 -2.96 7.02
C TRP A 45 25.79 -2.16 7.57
N ARG A 46 26.08 -1.05 8.25
CA ARG A 46 25.04 -0.14 8.76
C ARG A 46 24.16 0.40 7.63
N ALA A 47 24.72 0.77 6.48
CA ALA A 47 23.95 1.21 5.32
C ALA A 47 23.04 0.11 4.75
N TRP A 48 23.51 -1.14 4.67
CA TRP A 48 22.69 -2.28 4.25
C TRP A 48 21.55 -2.57 5.24
N ALA A 49 21.83 -2.48 6.54
CA ALA A 49 20.79 -2.61 7.56
C ALA A 49 19.76 -1.48 7.48
N ASP A 50 20.19 -0.23 7.31
CA ASP A 50 19.30 0.92 7.14
C ASP A 50 18.44 0.78 5.87
N PHE A 51 19.01 0.30 4.76
CA PHE A 51 18.27 -0.05 3.56
C PHE A 51 17.24 -1.16 3.83
N GLY A 52 17.59 -2.19 4.59
CA GLY A 52 16.68 -3.25 4.96
C GLY A 52 15.49 -2.74 5.79
N VAL A 53 15.74 -1.87 6.77
CA VAL A 53 14.66 -1.23 7.54
C VAL A 53 13.75 -0.39 6.62
N ALA A 54 14.33 0.36 5.69
CA ALA A 54 13.57 1.15 4.71
C ALA A 54 12.72 0.23 3.81
N ALA A 55 13.34 -0.73 3.11
CA ALA A 55 12.67 -1.64 2.20
C ALA A 55 11.57 -2.45 2.91
N GLY A 56 11.84 -2.96 4.11
CA GLY A 56 10.88 -3.69 4.94
C GLY A 56 9.74 -2.84 5.49
N SER A 57 9.86 -1.50 5.45
CA SER A 57 8.78 -0.58 5.82
C SER A 57 7.98 -0.11 4.60
N TRP A 58 8.65 0.11 3.47
CA TRP A 58 8.02 0.50 2.21
C TRP A 58 7.18 -0.61 1.58
N LEU A 59 7.66 -1.87 1.64
CA LEU A 59 6.96 -3.02 1.07
C LEU A 59 5.53 -3.17 1.65
N PRO A 60 5.34 -3.28 2.98
CA PRO A 60 4.01 -3.35 3.58
C PRO A 60 3.16 -2.11 3.31
N ALA A 61 3.76 -0.93 3.30
CA ALA A 61 3.07 0.33 3.08
C ALA A 61 2.37 0.39 1.72
N VAL A 62 3.04 -0.08 0.67
CA VAL A 62 2.50 -0.10 -0.70
C VAL A 62 1.59 -1.31 -0.92
N LEU A 63 2.02 -2.50 -0.50
CA LEU A 63 1.31 -3.74 -0.80
C LEU A 63 -0.06 -3.82 -0.11
N TRP A 64 -0.23 -3.21 1.07
CA TRP A 64 -1.56 -3.09 1.68
C TRP A 64 -2.51 -2.25 0.84
N GLY A 65 -2.01 -1.13 0.28
CA GLY A 65 -2.81 -0.30 -0.61
C GLY A 65 -3.20 -1.00 -1.91
N VAL A 66 -2.26 -1.74 -2.49
CA VAL A 66 -2.50 -2.60 -3.65
C VAL A 66 -3.57 -3.65 -3.34
N ALA A 67 -3.45 -4.33 -2.19
CA ALA A 67 -4.42 -5.33 -1.75
C ALA A 67 -5.83 -4.75 -1.60
N PHE A 68 -5.97 -3.58 -0.96
CA PHE A 68 -7.27 -2.91 -0.85
C PHE A 68 -7.81 -2.46 -2.21
N ALA A 69 -6.97 -1.95 -3.10
CA ALA A 69 -7.38 -1.57 -4.44
C ALA A 69 -7.93 -2.77 -5.23
N ILE A 70 -7.25 -3.92 -5.16
CA ILE A 70 -7.74 -5.17 -5.79
C ILE A 70 -9.09 -5.59 -5.21
N LEU A 71 -9.23 -5.54 -3.88
CA LEU A 71 -10.50 -5.88 -3.21
C LEU A 71 -11.65 -4.95 -3.63
N VAL A 72 -11.38 -3.66 -3.82
CA VAL A 72 -12.38 -2.66 -4.26
C VAL A 72 -12.70 -2.79 -5.75
N HIS A 73 -11.71 -3.06 -6.60
CA HIS A 73 -11.93 -3.29 -8.03
C HIS A 73 -12.64 -4.61 -8.35
N GLY A 74 -12.62 -5.55 -7.40
CA GLY A 74 -13.15 -6.89 -7.58
C GLY A 74 -12.09 -7.84 -8.15
N LEU A 75 -12.12 -9.08 -7.70
CA LEU A 75 -11.22 -10.12 -8.21
C LEU A 75 -11.71 -10.63 -9.56
N PRO A 76 -10.84 -10.80 -10.56
CA PRO A 76 -11.18 -11.56 -11.75
C PRO A 76 -11.32 -13.03 -11.34
N VAL A 77 -12.56 -13.45 -11.08
CA VAL A 77 -12.91 -14.84 -10.82
C VAL A 77 -13.34 -15.43 -12.17
N ASP A 78 -12.60 -16.40 -12.68
CA ASP A 78 -13.01 -17.13 -13.89
C ASP A 78 -14.29 -17.92 -13.62
N GLY A 79 -15.04 -18.24 -14.69
CA GLY A 79 -16.34 -18.93 -14.62
C GLY A 79 -16.31 -20.29 -13.89
N ASP A 80 -15.12 -20.88 -13.70
CA ASP A 80 -14.89 -22.13 -12.96
C ASP A 80 -14.53 -21.92 -11.46
N GLY A 81 -14.58 -20.67 -10.96
CA GLY A 81 -14.31 -20.34 -9.55
C GLY A 81 -12.82 -20.29 -9.18
N HIS A 82 -11.93 -20.33 -10.17
CA HIS A 82 -10.48 -20.24 -9.97
C HIS A 82 -10.03 -18.78 -10.03
N ILE A 83 -9.20 -18.39 -9.05
CA ILE A 83 -8.67 -17.02 -8.94
C ILE A 83 -7.23 -17.03 -9.48
N HIS A 84 -7.04 -16.51 -10.68
CA HIS A 84 -5.72 -16.35 -11.29
C HIS A 84 -5.27 -14.89 -11.19
N LEU A 85 -4.64 -14.51 -10.06
CA LEU A 85 -3.93 -13.22 -10.01
C LEU A 85 -2.56 -13.34 -10.66
N GLY A 86 -2.43 -12.82 -11.88
CA GLY A 86 -1.13 -12.61 -12.52
C GLY A 86 -0.39 -11.43 -11.89
N ILE A 87 0.94 -11.38 -12.05
CA ILE A 87 1.76 -10.23 -11.62
C ILE A 87 1.27 -8.92 -12.29
N GLY A 88 0.71 -9.01 -13.50
CA GLY A 88 0.13 -7.87 -14.23
C GLY A 88 -1.15 -7.29 -13.61
N ASP A 89 -1.97 -8.10 -12.95
CA ASP A 89 -3.18 -7.61 -12.25
C ASP A 89 -2.83 -6.96 -10.90
N VAL A 90 -1.73 -7.42 -10.28
CA VAL A 90 -1.18 -6.80 -9.07
C VAL A 90 -0.51 -5.46 -9.39
N LEU A 91 0.14 -5.34 -10.55
CA LEU A 91 0.84 -4.13 -11.01
C LEU A 91 0.06 -3.40 -12.12
N ASN A 92 -1.18 -3.01 -11.84
CA ASN A 92 -1.99 -2.16 -12.71
C ASN A 92 -1.92 -0.69 -12.25
N ALA A 93 -2.14 0.27 -13.14
CA ALA A 93 -2.20 1.70 -12.81
C ALA A 93 -3.17 1.99 -11.65
N TYR A 94 -4.31 1.29 -11.59
CA TYR A 94 -5.26 1.44 -10.49
C TYR A 94 -4.72 0.95 -9.14
N THR A 95 -4.10 -0.23 -9.12
CA THR A 95 -3.57 -0.80 -7.88
C THR A 95 -2.33 -0.05 -7.39
N LEU A 96 -1.51 0.46 -8.32
CA LEU A 96 -0.37 1.31 -8.01
C LEU A 96 -0.81 2.65 -7.38
N LEU A 97 -1.91 3.24 -7.86
CA LEU A 97 -2.51 4.42 -7.22
C LEU A 97 -2.97 4.11 -5.79
N GLY A 98 -3.62 2.96 -5.57
CA GLY A 98 -3.98 2.53 -4.21
C GLY A 98 -2.77 2.31 -3.30
N GLY A 99 -1.70 1.72 -3.83
CA GLY A 99 -0.42 1.55 -3.15
C GLY A 99 0.23 2.89 -2.78
N LEU A 100 0.30 3.82 -3.72
CA LEU A 100 0.84 5.17 -3.50
C LEU A 100 0.02 5.98 -2.50
N ALA A 101 -1.32 5.89 -2.55
CA ALA A 101 -2.18 6.56 -1.60
C ALA A 101 -1.91 6.08 -0.16
N THR A 102 -1.78 4.76 0.02
CA THR A 102 -1.57 4.17 1.34
C THR A 102 -0.15 4.43 1.85
N ALA A 103 0.85 4.38 0.97
CA ALA A 103 2.22 4.78 1.30
C ALA A 103 2.32 6.26 1.69
N GLY A 104 1.65 7.14 0.96
CA GLY A 104 1.55 8.56 1.28
C GLY A 104 0.89 8.82 2.63
N LEU A 105 -0.17 8.08 2.96
CA LEU A 105 -0.85 8.15 4.25
C LEU A 105 0.08 7.73 5.41
N PHE A 106 0.83 6.64 5.26
CA PHE A 106 1.78 6.21 6.29
C PHE A 106 2.96 7.17 6.44
N LEU A 107 3.47 7.72 5.34
CA LEU A 107 4.49 8.77 5.35
C LEU A 107 4.00 10.02 6.09
N GLN A 108 2.76 10.44 5.82
CA GLN A 108 2.13 11.57 6.48
C GLN A 108 2.05 11.36 8.00
N TYR A 109 1.54 10.19 8.40
CA TYR A 109 1.41 9.85 9.82
C TYR A 109 2.77 9.79 10.52
N GLY A 110 3.78 9.23 9.85
CA GLY A 110 5.16 9.21 10.33
C GLY A 110 5.75 10.61 10.50
N ALA A 111 5.56 11.51 9.53
CA ALA A 111 6.05 12.88 9.59
C ALA A 111 5.41 13.68 10.75
N VAL A 112 4.09 13.53 10.94
CA VAL A 112 3.38 14.13 12.08
C VAL A 112 3.90 13.57 13.41
N PHE A 113 4.10 12.25 13.49
CA PHE A 113 4.64 11.62 14.70
C PHE A 113 6.05 12.14 15.04
N ILE A 114 6.93 12.28 14.04
CA ILE A 114 8.28 12.84 14.24
C ILE A 114 8.18 14.30 14.69
N ALA A 115 7.31 15.11 14.11
CA ALA A 115 7.12 16.50 14.51
C ALA A 115 6.66 16.62 15.98
N LEU A 116 5.81 15.71 16.45
CA LEU A 116 5.36 15.67 17.85
C LEU A 116 6.45 15.19 18.82
N LYS A 117 7.43 14.41 18.35
CA LYS A 117 8.50 13.82 19.18
C LYS A 117 9.83 14.57 19.11
N THR A 118 9.95 15.60 18.28
CA THR A 118 11.20 16.35 18.07
C THR A 118 11.03 17.83 18.38
N ALA A 119 12.14 18.54 18.56
CA ALA A 119 12.17 19.98 18.80
C ALA A 119 13.19 20.68 17.89
N GLY A 120 13.02 21.99 17.71
CA GLY A 120 13.91 22.82 16.90
C GLY A 120 13.85 22.50 15.40
N PRO A 121 14.97 22.59 14.66
CA PRO A 121 14.98 22.57 13.19
C PRO A 121 14.49 21.25 12.57
N ILE A 122 14.60 20.14 13.32
CA ILE A 122 14.11 18.82 12.89
C ILE A 122 12.57 18.81 12.88
N ARG A 123 11.94 19.43 13.88
CA ARG A 123 10.48 19.54 13.97
C ARG A 123 9.92 20.38 12.82
N ASP A 124 10.54 21.52 12.54
CA ASP A 124 10.06 22.43 11.49
C ASP A 124 10.19 21.77 10.10
N SER A 125 11.26 21.00 9.89
CA SER A 125 11.45 20.20 8.68
C SER A 125 10.39 19.10 8.57
N ALA A 126 10.12 18.37 9.65
CA ALA A 126 9.08 17.33 9.67
C ALA A 126 7.68 17.91 9.41
N TYR A 127 7.36 19.07 9.97
CA TYR A 127 6.08 19.76 9.76
C TYR A 127 5.90 20.19 8.30
N ARG A 128 6.94 20.72 7.67
CA ARG A 128 6.92 21.06 6.24
C ARG A 128 6.70 19.82 5.37
N ILE A 129 7.39 18.72 5.67
CA ILE A 129 7.21 17.45 4.94
C ILE A 129 5.78 16.93 5.10
N ALA A 130 5.22 16.98 6.33
CA ALA A 130 3.83 16.61 6.57
C ALA A 130 2.84 17.51 5.80
N LEU A 131 3.07 18.82 5.69
CA LEU A 131 2.19 19.67 4.89
C LEU A 131 2.26 19.33 3.40
N TRP A 132 3.46 19.11 2.85
CA TRP A 132 3.63 18.73 1.45
C TRP A 132 2.98 17.38 1.12
N LEU A 133 3.15 16.38 2.00
CA LEU A 133 2.55 15.07 1.83
C LEU A 133 1.02 15.12 1.94
N ALA A 134 0.46 15.93 2.86
CA ALA A 134 -0.99 16.15 2.92
C ALA A 134 -1.54 16.76 1.63
N LEU A 135 -0.85 17.76 1.08
CA LEU A 135 -1.23 18.39 -0.19
C LEU A 135 -1.12 17.40 -1.36
N ALA A 136 -0.01 16.66 -1.44
CA ALA A 136 0.20 15.65 -2.46
C ALA A 136 -0.87 14.55 -2.41
N ALA A 137 -1.21 14.07 -1.21
CA ALA A 137 -2.28 13.09 -1.01
C ALA A 137 -3.66 13.65 -1.41
N THR A 138 -3.95 14.89 -1.06
CA THR A 138 -5.21 15.56 -1.43
C THR A 138 -5.32 15.74 -2.94
N VAL A 139 -4.22 16.08 -3.64
CA VAL A 139 -4.20 16.20 -5.11
C VAL A 139 -4.28 14.83 -5.79
N LEU A 140 -3.63 13.80 -5.25
CA LEU A 140 -3.73 12.43 -5.78
C LEU A 140 -5.15 11.89 -5.67
N VAL A 141 -5.78 12.04 -4.51
CA VAL A 141 -7.15 11.57 -4.28
C VAL A 141 -8.15 12.46 -5.03
N GLY A 142 -8.09 13.78 -4.87
CA GLY A 142 -8.99 14.72 -5.55
C GLY A 142 -8.83 14.73 -7.07
N GLY A 143 -7.62 14.51 -7.58
CA GLY A 143 -7.33 14.36 -9.01
C GLY A 143 -7.89 13.06 -9.58
N SER A 144 -7.87 11.97 -8.80
CA SER A 144 -8.50 10.71 -9.20
C SER A 144 -10.03 10.81 -9.28
N GLU A 145 -10.63 11.69 -8.49
CA GLU A 145 -12.07 12.01 -8.50
C GLU A 145 -12.49 13.08 -9.51
N CYS A 146 -11.56 13.73 -10.22
CA CYS A 146 -11.87 14.44 -11.48
C CYS A 146 -11.92 13.48 -12.69
N GLY A 147 -11.56 12.20 -12.49
CA GLY A 147 -11.68 11.12 -13.46
C GLY A 147 -13.02 10.36 -13.62
N PRO A 148 -14.15 10.66 -12.94
CA PRO A 148 -15.44 10.04 -13.27
C PRO A 148 -15.85 10.28 -14.72
N SER A 149 -15.33 11.34 -15.37
CA SER A 149 -15.51 11.59 -16.80
C SER A 149 -14.91 10.50 -17.69
N TRP A 150 -13.76 9.89 -17.32
CA TRP A 150 -13.16 8.81 -18.11
C TRP A 150 -13.78 7.44 -17.80
N ARG A 151 -14.24 7.21 -16.56
CA ARG A 151 -14.96 5.98 -16.19
C ARG A 151 -16.36 5.92 -16.82
N MET A 152 -16.96 7.08 -17.10
CA MET A 152 -18.18 7.18 -17.91
C MET A 152 -17.90 7.03 -19.41
N ALA A 153 -16.71 7.39 -19.89
CA ALA A 153 -16.35 7.27 -21.31
C ALA A 153 -15.92 5.84 -21.73
N SER A 154 -15.42 5.00 -20.81
CA SER A 154 -15.03 3.61 -21.10
C SER A 154 -16.19 2.61 -20.97
N ASN A 155 -17.28 2.97 -20.29
CA ASN A 155 -18.50 2.19 -20.29
C ASN A 155 -19.43 2.69 -21.39
N GLY A 156 -19.44 1.99 -22.52
CA GLY A 156 -20.51 2.12 -23.52
C GLY A 156 -21.90 1.96 -22.89
N PRO A 157 -22.97 2.43 -23.54
CA PRO A 157 -24.31 2.54 -22.98
C PRO A 157 -24.95 1.15 -22.77
N GLY A 158 -24.57 0.45 -21.69
CA GLY A 158 -25.01 -0.92 -21.39
C GLY A 158 -25.59 -1.14 -19.99
N LEU A 159 -25.41 -0.22 -19.04
CA LEU A 159 -25.87 -0.36 -17.67
C LEU A 159 -27.19 0.38 -17.43
N ARG A 160 -28.30 -0.16 -17.97
CA ARG A 160 -29.67 0.32 -17.71
C ARG A 160 -30.58 -0.66 -16.97
N TRP A 161 -30.08 -1.81 -16.47
CA TRP A 161 -30.97 -2.88 -15.99
C TRP A 161 -30.73 -3.44 -14.57
N ALA A 162 -29.94 -2.79 -13.71
CA ALA A 162 -29.66 -3.32 -12.36
C ALA A 162 -30.46 -2.67 -11.20
N TRP A 163 -31.59 -2.02 -11.48
CA TRP A 163 -32.56 -1.63 -10.44
C TRP A 163 -33.99 -1.87 -10.92
N ARG A 164 -34.48 -3.09 -10.72
CA ARG A 164 -35.88 -3.44 -10.45
C ARG A 164 -35.93 -4.65 -9.54
#